data_AF-A0A523KFC8-F1
#
_entry.id   AF-A0A523KFC8-F1
#
_cell.length_a   1.000
_cell.length_b   1.000
_cell.length_c   1.000
_cell.angle_alpha   90.00
_cell.angle_beta   90.00
_cell.angle_gamma   90.00
#
_symmetry.space_group_name_H-M   'P 1'
#
loop_
_entity.id
_entity.type
_entity.pdbx_description
1 polymer ?
#
loop_
_entity_poly.entity_id
_entity_poly.type
_entity_poly.pdbx_seq_one_letter_code
_entity_poly.pdbx_strand_id
1 'polypeptide(L)'
;MSRSVRDSKLDSRTARLKLKKGRRHWRAINKGLALGYWRGKKSSSWLSRTLVDGKYHLQTLAKADDYQDADGHEVLDFYQAQDRAREWAKTESGRGGPYTVREAVDDYLKDFEGRSEQETRRVCERYILPKLGDRLVNDLTTRHIRRWRNGIMAAKPRARAREDEENFRSGDVDERARKATTNRILTVL
;
A
#
# COMPACT_ATOMS: atom_id res chain seq x y z
N MET A 1 -25.16 -10.57 0.33
CA MET A 1 -25.14 -11.83 1.13
C MET A 1 -23.70 -12.27 1.35
N SER A 2 -23.20 -12.19 2.58
CA SER A 2 -21.84 -12.60 2.95
C SER A 2 -21.74 -14.12 3.00
N ARG A 3 -21.08 -14.75 2.02
CA ARG A 3 -20.68 -16.16 2.14
C ARG A 3 -19.66 -16.24 3.28
N SER A 4 -20.08 -16.81 4.42
CA SER A 4 -19.14 -17.26 5.43
C SER A 4 -18.16 -18.22 4.76
N VAL A 5 -16.87 -17.85 4.74
CA VAL A 5 -15.82 -18.69 4.20
C VAL A 5 -15.76 -19.93 5.08
N ARG A 6 -16.08 -21.10 4.53
CA ARG A 6 -16.00 -22.36 5.29
C ARG A 6 -14.54 -22.62 5.65
N ASP A 7 -14.25 -22.62 6.94
CA ASP A 7 -12.92 -22.95 7.45
C ASP A 7 -12.62 -24.43 7.25
N SER A 8 -11.44 -24.72 6.71
CA SER A 8 -10.92 -26.07 6.59
C SER A 8 -10.24 -26.49 7.89
N LYS A 9 -10.44 -27.73 8.32
CA LYS A 9 -9.67 -28.31 9.45
C LYS A 9 -8.23 -28.59 9.00
N LEU A 10 -7.31 -27.74 9.43
CA LEU A 10 -5.88 -27.77 9.07
C LEU A 10 -4.96 -28.06 10.27
N ASP A 11 -5.53 -28.19 11.47
CA ASP A 11 -4.83 -28.36 12.74
C ASP A 11 -4.11 -29.72 12.86
N SER A 12 -4.73 -30.80 12.38
CA SER A 12 -4.11 -32.13 12.42
C SER A 12 -3.65 -32.63 11.06
N ARG A 13 -2.53 -33.35 11.04
CA ARG A 13 -1.97 -34.01 9.85
C ARG A 13 -2.97 -34.97 9.20
N THR A 14 -3.69 -35.73 10.03
CA THR A 14 -4.73 -36.65 9.54
C THR A 14 -5.91 -35.93 8.89
N ALA A 15 -6.32 -34.77 9.40
CA ALA A 15 -7.35 -33.94 8.76
C ALA A 15 -6.86 -33.38 7.43
N ARG A 16 -5.63 -32.82 7.39
CA ARG A 16 -5.01 -32.28 6.17
C ARG A 16 -4.91 -33.33 5.07
N LEU A 17 -4.48 -34.55 5.41
CA LEU A 17 -4.36 -35.67 4.47
C LEU A 17 -5.70 -36.24 3.98
N LYS A 18 -6.84 -35.85 4.55
CA LYS A 18 -8.17 -36.19 4.00
C LYS A 18 -8.68 -35.15 2.97
N LEU A 19 -8.07 -33.97 2.90
CA LEU A 19 -8.50 -32.90 2.01
C LEU A 19 -8.21 -33.20 0.54
N LYS A 20 -9.04 -32.66 -0.37
CA LYS A 20 -8.89 -32.91 -1.81
C LYS A 20 -7.53 -32.41 -2.34
N LYS A 21 -6.78 -33.29 -3.01
CA LYS A 21 -5.53 -32.96 -3.72
C LYS A 21 -5.78 -31.95 -4.85
N GLY A 22 -4.76 -31.17 -5.19
CA GLY A 22 -4.81 -30.16 -6.26
C GLY A 22 -5.66 -28.93 -5.94
N ARG A 23 -6.10 -28.77 -4.68
CA ARG A 23 -6.87 -27.61 -4.22
C ARG A 23 -6.18 -26.91 -3.06
N ARG A 24 -6.41 -25.60 -2.98
CA ARG A 24 -6.04 -24.78 -1.81
C ARG A 24 -7.21 -24.79 -0.85
N HIS A 25 -6.92 -25.11 0.41
CA HIS A 25 -7.85 -25.14 1.52
C HIS A 25 -7.52 -23.98 2.44
N TRP A 26 -8.54 -23.26 2.90
CA TRP A 26 -8.35 -22.01 3.63
C TRP A 26 -8.91 -22.12 5.04
N ARG A 27 -8.22 -21.50 5.98
CA ARG A 27 -8.68 -21.26 7.35
C ARG A 27 -8.42 -19.80 7.69
N ALA A 28 -9.45 -19.06 8.08
CA ALA A 28 -9.30 -17.68 8.53
C ALA A 28 -8.46 -17.64 9.83
N ILE A 29 -7.51 -16.71 9.89
CA ILE A 29 -6.81 -16.39 11.15
C ILE A 29 -7.44 -15.13 11.74
N ASN A 30 -7.47 -14.05 10.96
CA ASN A 30 -7.99 -12.74 11.33
C ASN A 30 -8.72 -12.09 10.14
N LYS A 31 -9.39 -10.95 10.35
CA LYS A 31 -9.99 -10.19 9.25
C LYS A 31 -8.93 -9.80 8.22
N GLY A 32 -9.11 -10.25 6.98
CA GLY A 32 -8.14 -10.00 5.90
C GLY A 32 -6.90 -10.91 5.91
N LEU A 33 -6.79 -11.88 6.81
CA LEU A 33 -5.68 -12.84 6.85
C LEU A 33 -6.19 -14.28 6.96
N ALA A 34 -5.77 -15.13 6.03
CA ALA A 34 -6.09 -16.56 6.05
C ALA A 34 -4.85 -17.42 5.82
N LEU A 35 -4.78 -18.53 6.54
CA LEU A 35 -3.82 -19.60 6.27
C LEU A 35 -4.37 -20.51 5.19
N GLY A 36 -3.53 -20.79 4.21
CA GLY A 36 -3.78 -21.71 3.12
C GLY A 36 -2.97 -22.98 3.28
N TYR A 37 -3.59 -24.10 2.95
CA TYR A 37 -2.93 -25.38 2.78
C TYR A 37 -3.16 -25.85 1.35
N TRP A 38 -2.09 -26.00 0.59
CA TRP A 38 -2.14 -26.59 -0.74
C TRP A 38 -1.63 -28.01 -0.71
N ARG A 39 -2.50 -28.95 -1.07
CA ARG A 39 -2.15 -30.36 -1.17
C ARG A 39 -1.74 -30.68 -2.60
N GLY A 40 -0.45 -30.72 -2.87
CA GLY A 40 0.08 -31.14 -4.16
C GLY A 40 0.03 -32.66 -4.36
N LYS A 41 0.56 -33.14 -5.49
CA LYS A 41 0.67 -34.58 -5.78
C LYS A 41 1.78 -35.25 -4.97
N LYS A 42 2.92 -34.57 -4.82
CA LYS A 42 4.14 -35.07 -4.17
C LYS A 42 4.44 -34.38 -2.84
N SER A 43 4.12 -33.09 -2.73
CA SER A 43 4.35 -32.28 -1.53
C SER A 43 3.15 -31.40 -1.23
N SER A 44 3.02 -31.03 0.03
CA SER A 44 2.05 -30.05 0.50
C SER A 44 2.77 -28.80 1.01
N SER A 45 2.12 -27.65 0.87
CA SER A 45 2.71 -26.37 1.27
C SER A 45 1.72 -25.51 2.03
N TRP A 46 2.26 -24.72 2.96
CA TRP A 46 1.57 -23.64 3.62
C TRP A 46 1.62 -22.37 2.79
N LEU A 47 0.51 -21.66 2.76
CA LEU A 47 0.35 -20.39 2.08
C LEU A 47 -0.25 -19.36 3.04
N SER A 48 0.07 -18.09 2.85
CA SER A 48 -0.65 -16.99 3.45
C SER A 48 -1.48 -16.28 2.39
N ARG A 49 -2.70 -15.88 2.74
CA ARG A 49 -3.50 -14.97 1.95
C ARG A 49 -3.83 -13.75 2.79
N THR A 50 -3.28 -12.61 2.41
CA THR A 50 -3.46 -11.32 3.08
C THR A 50 -4.21 -10.36 2.16
N LEU A 51 -5.16 -9.61 2.70
CA LEU A 51 -5.85 -8.54 2.00
C LEU A 51 -5.05 -7.24 2.22
N VAL A 52 -4.47 -6.70 1.15
CA VAL A 52 -3.74 -5.43 1.13
C VAL A 52 -4.37 -4.58 0.03
N ASP A 53 -4.76 -3.34 0.36
CA ASP A 53 -5.37 -2.38 -0.60
C ASP A 53 -6.55 -2.95 -1.41
N GLY A 54 -7.41 -3.75 -0.76
CA GLY A 54 -8.57 -4.38 -1.38
C GLY A 54 -8.25 -5.54 -2.32
N LYS A 55 -6.97 -5.92 -2.46
CA LYS A 55 -6.51 -7.06 -3.27
C LYS A 55 -5.96 -8.16 -2.37
N TYR A 56 -6.18 -9.41 -2.77
CA TYR A 56 -5.61 -10.56 -2.05
C TYR A 56 -4.22 -10.88 -2.56
N HIS A 57 -3.23 -10.74 -1.69
CA HIS A 57 -1.85 -11.17 -1.89
C HIS A 57 -1.70 -12.60 -1.38
N LEU A 58 -1.12 -13.45 -2.22
CA LEU A 58 -0.91 -14.85 -1.94
C LEU A 58 0.59 -15.13 -1.88
N GLN A 59 1.06 -15.69 -0.77
CA GLN A 59 2.46 -16.05 -0.57
C GLN A 59 2.57 -17.51 -0.14
N THR A 60 3.57 -18.23 -0.64
CA THR A 60 3.96 -19.55 -0.10
C THR A 60 4.91 -19.35 1.07
N LEU A 61 4.61 -19.98 2.21
CA LEU A 61 5.39 -19.83 3.44
C LEU A 61 6.45 -20.91 3.59
N ALA A 62 6.06 -22.18 3.48
CA ALA A 62 6.90 -23.35 3.73
C ALA A 62 6.24 -24.65 3.24
N LYS A 63 6.95 -25.77 3.34
CA LYS A 63 6.34 -27.11 3.20
C LYS A 63 5.53 -27.44 4.46
N ALA A 64 4.50 -28.26 4.31
CA ALA A 64 3.76 -28.78 5.45
C ALA A 64 4.43 -30.04 6.01
N ASP A 65 4.32 -30.23 7.32
CA ASP A 65 4.76 -31.38 8.14
C ASP A 65 3.99 -32.69 7.84
N ASP A 66 3.46 -32.85 6.62
CA ASP A 66 2.63 -33.99 6.24
C ASP A 66 3.41 -35.28 6.00
N TYR A 67 4.72 -35.17 5.73
CA TYR A 67 5.61 -36.29 5.40
C TYR A 67 6.96 -36.25 6.13
N GLN A 68 7.28 -35.12 6.76
CA GLN A 68 8.50 -34.88 7.53
C GLN A 68 8.12 -34.07 8.77
N ASP A 69 8.90 -34.19 9.84
CA ASP A 69 8.66 -33.41 11.05
C ASP A 69 9.02 -31.94 10.82
N ALA A 70 8.36 -31.06 11.58
CA ALA A 70 8.57 -29.64 11.44
C ALA A 70 9.94 -29.24 12.00
N ASP A 71 10.70 -28.47 11.20
CA ASP A 71 12.01 -27.95 11.55
C ASP A 71 11.97 -26.45 11.94
N GLY A 72 10.80 -25.81 11.82
CA GLY A 72 10.61 -24.38 12.09
C GLY A 72 11.11 -23.44 10.98
N HIS A 73 11.70 -23.99 9.92
CA HIS A 73 12.32 -23.26 8.83
C HIS A 73 11.73 -23.62 7.46
N GLU A 74 12.05 -24.80 6.91
CA GLU A 74 11.55 -25.27 5.61
C GLU A 74 10.24 -26.06 5.72
N VAL A 75 10.05 -26.75 6.83
CA VAL A 75 8.88 -27.58 7.14
C VAL A 75 8.24 -27.02 8.40
N LEU A 76 7.01 -26.54 8.26
CA LEU A 76 6.28 -25.97 9.38
C LEU A 76 5.10 -26.87 9.74
N ASP A 77 4.82 -26.94 11.05
CA ASP A 77 3.53 -27.42 11.53
C ASP A 77 2.44 -26.33 11.37
N PHE A 78 1.21 -26.66 11.77
CA PHE A 78 0.07 -25.75 11.66
C PHE A 78 0.23 -24.47 12.52
N TYR A 79 0.81 -24.57 13.71
CA TYR A 79 0.95 -23.44 14.62
C TYR A 79 2.07 -22.51 14.16
N GLN A 80 3.23 -23.08 13.83
CA GLN A 80 4.36 -22.37 13.23
C GLN A 80 3.97 -21.69 11.92
N ALA A 81 3.16 -22.35 11.07
CA ALA A 81 2.67 -21.75 9.84
C ALA A 81 1.71 -20.57 10.10
N GLN A 82 0.88 -20.62 11.15
CA GLN A 82 0.05 -19.48 11.54
C GLN A 82 0.88 -18.30 12.02
N ASP A 83 1.89 -18.55 12.85
CA ASP A 83 2.76 -17.49 13.37
C ASP A 83 3.58 -16.87 12.23
N ARG A 84 4.15 -17.69 11.34
CA ARG A 84 4.81 -17.18 10.13
C ARG A 84 3.86 -16.42 9.21
N ALA A 85 2.59 -16.84 9.11
CA ALA A 85 1.59 -16.08 8.35
C ALA A 85 1.29 -14.72 9.00
N ARG A 86 1.26 -14.62 10.33
CA ARG A 86 1.08 -13.36 11.07
C ARG A 86 2.28 -12.44 10.91
N GLU A 87 3.49 -12.97 11.03
CA GLU A 87 4.73 -12.23 10.77
C GLU A 87 4.78 -11.72 9.34
N TRP A 88 4.50 -12.59 8.37
CA TRP A 88 4.42 -12.18 6.97
C TRP A 88 3.35 -11.13 6.75
N ALA A 89 2.18 -11.25 7.38
CA ALA A 89 1.13 -10.25 7.27
C ALA A 89 1.59 -8.90 7.83
N LYS A 90 2.32 -8.86 8.96
CA LYS A 90 2.92 -7.63 9.51
C LYS A 90 3.91 -7.02 8.52
N THR A 91 4.79 -7.84 7.94
CA THR A 91 5.77 -7.40 6.95
C THR A 91 5.11 -6.95 5.65
N GLU A 92 4.07 -7.61 5.16
CA GLU A 92 3.38 -7.23 3.92
C GLU A 92 2.49 -5.99 4.15
N SER A 93 1.86 -5.88 5.32
CA SER A 93 1.26 -4.62 5.78
C SER A 93 2.30 -3.53 6.09
N GLY A 94 3.58 -3.90 6.22
CA GLY A 94 4.72 -3.01 6.49
C GLY A 94 5.57 -2.68 5.26
N ARG A 95 5.48 -3.49 4.19
CA ARG A 95 5.93 -3.18 2.82
C ARG A 95 4.97 -2.21 2.12
N GLY A 96 3.79 -2.05 2.71
CA GLY A 96 2.99 -0.83 2.69
C GLY A 96 2.83 -0.26 4.10
N GLY A 97 3.95 -0.07 4.83
CA GLY A 97 3.95 0.74 6.05
C GLY A 97 3.41 2.14 5.76
N PRO A 98 3.24 3.04 6.74
CA PRO A 98 2.75 4.38 6.46
C PRO A 98 3.77 5.17 5.63
N TYR A 99 3.93 4.84 4.35
CA TYR A 99 4.75 5.55 3.39
C TYR A 99 3.92 6.72 2.93
N THR A 100 4.26 7.86 3.48
CA THR A 100 3.54 9.10 3.26
C THR A 100 3.98 9.75 1.96
N VAL A 101 3.13 10.59 1.40
CA VAL A 101 3.53 11.43 0.26
C VAL A 101 4.73 12.30 0.62
N ARG A 102 4.90 12.66 1.91
CA ARG A 102 6.09 13.37 2.39
C ARG A 102 7.37 12.58 2.21
N GLU A 103 7.39 11.32 2.67
CA GLU A 103 8.56 10.46 2.52
C GLU A 103 8.86 10.19 1.04
N ALA A 104 7.82 10.01 0.21
CA ALA A 104 7.97 9.88 -1.24
C ALA A 104 8.60 11.12 -1.90
N VAL A 105 8.20 12.32 -1.46
CA VAL A 105 8.78 13.58 -1.92
C VAL A 105 10.23 13.72 -1.47
N ASP A 106 10.53 13.38 -0.22
CA ASP A 106 11.89 13.48 0.32
C ASP A 106 12.85 12.54 -0.41
N ASP A 107 12.43 11.30 -0.69
CA ASP A 107 13.24 10.34 -1.45
C ASP A 107 13.40 10.77 -2.92
N TYR A 108 12.32 11.26 -3.56
CA TYR A 108 12.40 11.81 -4.91
C TYR A 108 13.39 12.98 -5.01
N LEU A 109 13.42 13.86 -4.01
CA LEU A 109 14.34 15.01 -3.98
C LEU A 109 15.78 14.58 -3.69
N LYS A 110 16.03 13.52 -2.91
CA LYS A 110 17.39 12.98 -2.69
C LYS A 110 18.00 12.42 -3.98
N ASP A 111 17.19 11.77 -4.80
CA ASP A 111 17.62 11.16 -6.06
C ASP A 111 17.49 12.12 -7.27
N PHE A 112 17.18 13.40 -7.04
CA PHE A 112 16.95 14.37 -8.11
C PHE A 112 18.27 14.94 -8.66
N GLU A 113 18.66 14.52 -9.86
CA GLU A 113 19.89 14.99 -10.54
C GLU A 113 19.69 16.24 -11.43
N GLY A 114 18.55 16.93 -11.33
CA GLY A 114 18.21 18.07 -12.18
C GLY A 114 18.77 19.42 -11.69
N ARG A 115 19.01 20.37 -12.61
CA ARG A 115 19.51 21.74 -12.31
C ARG A 115 18.58 22.59 -11.43
N SER A 116 17.35 22.14 -11.15
CA SER A 116 16.29 22.90 -10.49
C SER A 116 15.79 22.28 -9.17
N GLU A 117 16.61 21.47 -8.48
CA GLU A 117 16.23 20.79 -7.22
C GLU A 117 15.55 21.73 -6.22
N GLN A 118 16.12 22.92 -5.98
CA GLN A 118 15.54 23.91 -5.05
C GLN A 118 14.18 24.44 -5.50
N GLU A 119 13.96 24.59 -6.81
CA GLU A 119 12.66 25.04 -7.33
C GLU A 119 11.61 23.93 -7.18
N THR A 120 11.98 22.69 -7.50
CA THR A 120 11.15 21.50 -7.32
C THR A 120 10.78 21.30 -5.84
N ARG A 121 11.77 21.40 -4.93
CA ARG A 121 11.56 21.33 -3.47
C ARG A 121 10.55 22.38 -3.00
N ARG A 122 10.71 23.64 -3.42
CA ARG A 122 9.77 24.73 -3.10
C ARG A 122 8.37 24.46 -3.61
N VAL A 123 8.21 23.86 -4.79
CA VAL A 123 6.90 23.47 -5.33
C VAL A 123 6.26 22.38 -4.47
N CYS A 124 7.02 21.35 -4.11
CA CYS A 124 6.54 20.26 -3.25
C CYS A 124 6.10 20.77 -1.87
N GLU A 125 6.95 21.54 -1.19
CA GLU A 125 6.67 22.12 0.13
C GLU A 125 5.47 23.08 0.11
N ARG A 126 5.29 23.82 -0.99
CA ARG A 126 4.24 24.83 -1.09
C ARG A 126 2.87 24.25 -1.48
N TYR A 127 2.84 23.25 -2.36
CA TYR A 127 1.59 22.80 -2.97
C TYR A 127 1.24 21.35 -2.65
N ILE A 128 2.22 20.45 -2.55
CA ILE A 128 1.98 19.01 -2.38
C ILE A 128 1.89 18.66 -0.90
N LEU A 129 2.93 18.96 -0.12
CA LEU A 129 3.05 18.57 1.29
C LEU A 129 1.93 19.11 2.19
N PRO A 130 1.45 20.37 2.08
CA PRO A 130 0.43 20.90 2.99
C PRO A 130 -0.95 20.25 2.87
N LYS A 131 -1.22 19.51 1.78
CA LYS A 131 -2.53 18.91 1.50
C LYS A 131 -2.48 17.39 1.36
N LEU A 132 -1.37 16.87 0.87
CA LEU A 132 -1.17 15.44 0.60
C LEU A 132 -0.08 14.82 1.46
N GLY A 133 0.79 15.61 2.10
CA GLY A 133 2.00 15.14 2.78
C GLY A 133 1.78 14.09 3.84
N ASP A 134 0.75 14.23 4.67
CA ASP A 134 0.47 13.28 5.77
C ASP A 134 -0.41 12.10 5.33
N ARG A 135 -0.78 12.03 4.05
CA ARG A 135 -1.52 10.89 3.50
C ARG A 135 -0.55 9.80 3.10
N LEU A 136 -1.00 8.57 3.28
CA LEU A 136 -0.31 7.40 2.74
C LEU A 136 -0.38 7.42 1.21
N VAL A 137 0.71 7.07 0.54
CA VAL A 137 0.75 6.95 -0.93
C VAL A 137 -0.32 5.96 -1.40
N ASN A 138 -0.54 4.86 -0.68
CA ASN A 138 -1.55 3.85 -1.01
C ASN A 138 -3.00 4.35 -0.87
N ASP A 139 -3.25 5.37 -0.03
CA ASP A 139 -4.57 6.00 0.13
C ASP A 139 -4.82 7.13 -0.89
N LEU A 140 -3.85 7.43 -1.75
CA LEU A 140 -3.93 8.49 -2.73
C LEU A 140 -4.75 8.07 -3.97
N THR A 141 -6.06 8.31 -3.92
CA THR A 141 -6.96 8.07 -5.06
C THR A 141 -6.90 9.17 -6.13
N THR A 142 -7.29 8.85 -7.37
CA THR A 142 -7.46 9.84 -8.45
C THR A 142 -8.41 10.99 -8.04
N ARG A 143 -9.41 10.72 -7.20
CA ARG A 143 -10.34 11.73 -6.69
C ARG A 143 -9.62 12.73 -5.78
N HIS A 144 -8.69 12.25 -4.93
CA HIS A 144 -7.86 13.11 -4.09
C HIS A 144 -6.98 14.03 -4.93
N ILE A 145 -6.31 13.49 -5.95
CA ILE A 145 -5.46 14.26 -6.87
C ILE A 145 -6.27 15.30 -7.66
N ARG A 146 -7.43 14.91 -8.20
CA ARG A 146 -8.32 15.85 -8.93
C ARG A 146 -8.83 16.97 -8.03
N ARG A 147 -9.24 16.65 -6.80
CA ARG A 147 -9.71 17.65 -5.82
C ARG A 147 -8.60 18.62 -5.44
N TRP A 148 -7.41 18.10 -5.15
CA TRP A 148 -6.22 18.90 -4.85
C TRP A 148 -5.87 19.84 -6.02
N ARG A 149 -5.79 19.29 -7.24
CA ARG A 149 -5.52 20.05 -8.48
C ARG A 149 -6.54 21.18 -8.70
N ASN A 150 -7.82 20.88 -8.55
CA ASN A 150 -8.88 21.89 -8.69
C ASN A 150 -8.80 22.96 -7.58
N GLY A 151 -8.37 22.57 -6.37
CA GLY A 151 -8.12 23.49 -5.26
C GLY A 151 -6.97 24.46 -5.53
N ILE A 152 -5.91 24.03 -6.25
CA ILE A 152 -4.84 24.93 -6.70
C ILE A 152 -5.36 25.94 -7.72
N MET A 153 -6.21 25.51 -8.67
CA MET A 153 -6.78 26.43 -9.66
C MET A 153 -7.74 27.47 -9.05
N ALA A 154 -8.51 27.05 -8.04
CA ALA A 154 -9.48 27.89 -7.34
C ALA A 154 -8.83 28.85 -6.32
N ALA A 155 -7.59 28.59 -5.88
CA ALA A 155 -6.90 29.47 -4.94
C ALA A 155 -6.62 30.84 -5.59
N LYS A 156 -6.95 31.93 -4.89
CA LYS A 156 -6.60 33.30 -5.30
C LYS A 156 -5.07 33.42 -5.45
N PRO A 157 -4.56 34.24 -6.39
CA PRO A 157 -3.13 34.37 -6.59
C PRO A 157 -2.55 35.05 -5.36
N ARG A 158 -1.76 34.33 -4.57
CA ARG A 158 -1.02 34.94 -3.46
C ARG A 158 0.12 35.76 -4.04
N ALA A 159 0.03 37.08 -3.89
CA ALA A 159 1.13 37.98 -4.19
C ALA A 159 2.37 37.56 -3.36
N ARG A 160 3.57 37.81 -3.89
CA ARG A 160 4.79 37.70 -3.08
C ARG A 160 4.63 38.68 -1.92
N ALA A 161 4.52 38.17 -0.70
CA ALA A 161 4.50 39.01 0.49
C ALA A 161 5.85 39.76 0.52
N ARG A 162 5.82 41.04 0.17
CA ARG A 162 6.62 42.00 0.95
C ARG A 162 5.88 42.13 2.27
N GLU A 163 6.66 42.16 3.34
CA GLU A 163 6.22 42.58 4.65
C GLU A 163 5.41 43.87 4.45
N ASP A 164 4.18 43.88 4.96
CA ASP A 164 3.14 44.90 4.81
C ASP A 164 2.14 44.71 3.65
N GLU A 165 0.89 44.53 4.08
CA GLU A 165 -0.39 44.48 3.35
C GLU A 165 -0.73 43.20 2.56
N GLU A 166 -1.87 42.60 2.96
CA GLU A 166 -2.61 41.55 2.26
C GLU A 166 -3.12 42.03 0.88
N ASN A 167 -2.21 42.23 -0.08
CA ASN A 167 -2.57 42.61 -1.44
C ASN A 167 -2.89 41.36 -2.28
N PHE A 168 -4.14 40.90 -2.21
CA PHE A 168 -4.69 40.01 -3.24
C PHE A 168 -4.74 40.78 -4.57
N ARG A 169 -4.05 40.29 -5.61
CA ARG A 169 -4.16 40.87 -6.96
C ARG A 169 -5.61 40.74 -7.48
N SER A 170 -6.35 41.84 -7.52
CA SER A 170 -7.60 41.97 -8.26
C SER A 170 -7.29 42.25 -9.73
N GLY A 171 -6.97 41.21 -10.48
CA GLY A 171 -6.82 41.28 -11.93
C GLY A 171 -7.42 40.03 -12.53
N ASP A 172 -8.10 40.19 -13.67
CA ASP A 172 -8.77 39.11 -14.38
C ASP A 172 -7.79 37.95 -14.55
N VAL A 173 -8.16 36.83 -13.96
CA VAL A 173 -7.26 35.71 -13.80
C VAL A 173 -7.18 35.04 -15.15
N ASP A 174 -6.02 35.11 -15.81
CA ASP A 174 -5.79 34.29 -17.00
C ASP A 174 -5.87 32.80 -16.61
N GLU A 175 -7.05 32.22 -16.85
CA GLU A 175 -7.40 30.84 -16.52
C GLU A 175 -6.48 29.87 -17.26
N ARG A 176 -5.99 30.24 -18.46
CA ARG A 176 -5.03 29.43 -19.23
C ARG A 176 -3.67 29.44 -18.57
N ALA A 177 -3.19 30.60 -18.10
CA ALA A 177 -1.93 30.70 -17.36
C ALA A 177 -1.98 29.87 -16.07
N ARG A 178 -3.09 29.91 -15.31
CA ARG A 178 -3.28 29.09 -14.10
C ARG A 178 -3.32 27.60 -14.38
N LYS A 179 -4.00 27.19 -15.47
CA LYS A 179 -4.05 25.80 -15.89
C LYS A 179 -2.66 25.29 -16.28
N ALA A 180 -1.85 26.11 -16.97
CA ALA A 180 -0.48 25.79 -17.31
C ALA A 180 0.41 25.61 -16.07
N THR A 181 0.34 26.53 -15.08
CA THR A 181 1.07 26.39 -13.81
C THR A 181 0.65 25.15 -13.04
N THR A 182 -0.66 24.88 -12.95
CA THR A 182 -1.20 23.72 -12.24
C THR A 182 -0.78 22.41 -12.90
N ASN A 183 -0.73 22.36 -14.23
CA ASN A 183 -0.24 21.19 -14.96
C ASN A 183 1.26 20.98 -14.77
N ARG A 184 2.07 22.05 -14.71
CA ARG A 184 3.51 21.94 -14.40
C ARG A 184 3.76 21.41 -12.98
N ILE A 185 2.96 21.85 -12.00
CA ILE A 185 3.01 21.32 -10.62
C ILE A 185 2.56 19.86 -10.59
N LEU A 186 1.56 19.48 -11.39
CA LEU A 186 1.10 18.10 -11.50
C LEU A 186 2.17 17.16 -12.07
N THR A 187 3.04 17.61 -12.98
CA THR A 187 4.14 16.79 -13.51
C THR A 187 5.22 16.46 -12.47
N VAL A 188 5.23 17.11 -11.31
CA VAL A 188 6.15 16.82 -10.19
C VAL A 188 5.56 15.79 -9.24
N LEU A 189 4.23 15.57 -9.27
CA LEU A 189 3.51 14.59 -8.45
C LEU A 189 3.33 13.27 -9.20
#